data_AF-T0QUA5-F1
#
_entry.id   AF-T0QUA5-F1
#
_cell.length_a   1.000
_cell.length_b   1.000
_cell.length_c   1.000
_cell.angle_alpha   90.00
_cell.angle_beta   90.00
_cell.angle_gamma   90.00
#
_symmetry.space_group_name_H-M   'P 1'
#
loop_
_entity.id
_entity.type
_entity.pdbx_description
1 polymer ?
#
loop_
_entity_poly.entity_id
_entity_poly.type
_entity_poly.pdbx_seq_one_letter_code
_entity_poly.pdbx_strand_id
1 'polypeptide(L)'
;MKKNSSGLCAFTPHPTPACCIMMRRQFSITLLTRYVNVKAALTAVAPCPVFLSLDRFARHPGARRLDLEADALQILREPNAGGNSIVSEALSMQYMHELLGAFDVVTEMRIKYWSENWKKVDYLCSLAPDCRIAVSVTRAMKFPDPAAWTASDAMHLLKKKLFGLVVARAGVCKAQRYTKSILHIWCQTDAIAASIASVYEDVVTELGITENVVLVATVAATESCIFFDDPSIFE
;
A
#
# COMPACT_ATOMS: atom_id res chain seq x y z
N MET A 1 -4.77 52.36 17.51
CA MET A 1 -5.47 51.59 16.46
C MET A 1 -4.43 50.80 15.66
N LYS A 2 -4.50 49.47 15.75
CA LYS A 2 -3.69 48.53 14.97
C LYS A 2 -4.37 48.30 13.60
N LYS A 3 -3.58 48.22 12.53
CA LYS A 3 -3.64 47.18 11.47
C LYS A 3 -2.60 47.54 10.40
N ASN A 4 -1.45 46.86 10.43
CA ASN A 4 -0.66 46.60 9.24
C ASN A 4 -0.68 45.08 9.03
N SER A 5 -1.29 44.69 7.93
CA SER A 5 -1.44 43.35 7.41
C SER A 5 -0.67 43.28 6.10
N SER A 6 0.35 42.42 6.01
CA SER A 6 0.72 41.72 4.78
C SER A 6 2.04 40.97 4.95
N GLY A 7 2.04 39.68 4.63
CA GLY A 7 3.24 39.02 4.10
C GLY A 7 3.95 38.02 4.99
N LEU A 8 3.25 37.05 5.59
CA LEU A 8 3.88 35.78 5.96
C LEU A 8 3.66 34.80 4.80
N CYS A 9 4.66 34.73 3.93
CA CYS A 9 4.80 33.68 2.95
C CYS A 9 4.92 32.35 3.71
N ALA A 10 3.87 31.52 3.66
CA ALA A 10 3.87 30.21 4.28
C ALA A 10 4.89 29.33 3.54
N PHE A 11 6.06 29.14 4.15
CA PHE A 11 6.94 28.04 3.81
C PHE A 11 6.19 26.75 4.13
N THR A 12 5.63 26.09 3.12
CA THR A 12 5.30 24.67 3.23
C THR A 12 6.62 23.91 3.16
N PRO A 13 7.07 23.23 4.23
CA PRO A 13 8.24 22.39 4.14
C PRO A 13 7.88 21.21 3.24
N HIS A 14 8.34 21.22 2.00
CA HIS A 14 8.41 19.98 1.22
C HIS A 14 9.30 19.02 1.99
N PRO A 15 8.81 17.84 2.41
CA PRO A 15 9.64 16.88 3.12
C PRO A 15 10.83 16.52 2.23
N THR A 16 12.04 16.88 2.68
CA THR A 16 13.26 16.55 1.95
C THR A 16 13.38 15.02 1.89
N PRO A 17 13.48 14.42 0.69
CA PRO A 17 13.44 12.98 0.53
C PRO A 17 14.50 12.31 1.41
N ALA A 18 14.08 11.30 2.17
CA ALA A 18 14.92 10.67 3.19
C ALA A 18 15.92 9.69 2.56
N CYS A 19 15.50 8.98 1.50
CA CYS A 19 16.29 8.01 0.76
C CYS A 19 15.57 7.71 -0.56
N CYS A 20 16.32 7.60 -1.66
CA CYS A 20 15.81 7.11 -2.94
C CYS A 20 16.49 5.78 -3.26
N ILE A 21 15.70 4.73 -3.45
CA ILE A 21 16.17 3.37 -3.69
C ILE A 21 15.83 3.01 -5.13
N MET A 22 16.85 2.76 -5.95
CA MET A 22 16.68 2.34 -7.34
C MET A 22 16.57 0.81 -7.39
N MET A 23 15.46 0.32 -7.95
CA MET A 23 15.17 -1.11 -8.07
C MET A 23 15.42 -1.56 -9.51
N ARG A 24 16.51 -2.30 -9.72
CA ARG A 24 16.89 -2.94 -11.01
C ARG A 24 16.92 -2.01 -12.23
N ARG A 25 17.09 -0.69 -12.02
CA ARG A 25 16.98 0.34 -13.07
C ARG A 25 15.62 0.37 -13.78
N GLN A 26 14.57 -0.14 -13.12
CA GLN A 26 13.20 -0.18 -13.66
C GLN A 26 12.31 0.88 -13.03
N PHE A 27 12.41 1.03 -11.71
CA PHE A 27 11.71 2.04 -10.95
C PHE A 27 12.50 2.42 -9.70
N SER A 28 12.10 3.50 -9.06
CA SER A 28 12.67 3.96 -7.79
C SER A 28 11.57 4.20 -6.78
N ILE A 29 11.88 3.92 -5.52
CA ILE A 29 11.06 4.29 -4.36
C ILE A 29 11.79 5.39 -3.60
N THR A 30 11.14 6.55 -3.48
CA THR A 30 11.63 7.65 -2.65
C THR A 30 10.87 7.67 -1.33
N LEU A 31 11.54 7.32 -0.24
CA LEU A 31 10.96 7.34 1.10
C LEU A 31 10.75 8.80 1.55
N LEU A 32 9.50 9.15 1.83
CA LEU A 32 9.11 10.49 2.28
C LEU A 32 9.00 10.57 3.81
N THR A 33 8.69 9.44 4.45
CA THR A 33 8.72 9.33 5.91
C THR A 33 10.15 9.06 6.39
N ARG A 34 10.68 9.96 7.23
CA ARG A 34 11.89 9.68 8.00
C ARG A 34 11.53 8.79 9.19
N TYR A 35 12.41 7.85 9.53
CA TYR A 35 12.37 7.06 10.79
C TYR A 35 11.40 5.88 10.90
N VAL A 36 10.89 5.35 9.79
CA VAL A 36 10.05 4.13 9.81
C VAL A 36 10.71 3.02 9.01
N ASN A 37 11.18 1.97 9.70
CA ASN A 37 11.67 0.76 9.06
C ASN A 37 10.54 -0.29 9.02
N VAL A 38 9.77 -0.26 7.93
CA VAL A 38 8.62 -1.15 7.69
C VAL A 38 9.01 -2.62 7.85
N LYS A 39 10.12 -3.04 7.21
CA LYS A 39 10.59 -4.43 7.28
C LYS A 39 10.87 -4.83 8.72
N ALA A 40 11.65 -4.04 9.45
CA ALA A 40 12.00 -4.34 10.83
C ALA A 40 10.77 -4.46 11.74
N ALA A 41 9.79 -3.56 11.59
CA ALA A 41 8.54 -3.61 12.35
C ALA A 41 7.74 -4.89 12.06
N LEU A 42 7.69 -5.33 10.80
CA LEU A 42 6.95 -6.53 10.41
C LEU A 42 7.67 -7.82 10.84
N THR A 43 9.00 -7.87 10.75
CA THR A 43 9.79 -9.06 11.10
C THR A 43 10.04 -9.21 12.60
N ALA A 44 9.83 -8.17 13.40
CA ALA A 44 9.99 -8.25 14.86
C ALA A 44 9.05 -9.30 15.46
N VAL A 45 9.48 -10.01 16.51
CA VAL A 45 8.62 -10.96 17.24
C VAL A 45 7.50 -10.23 17.99
N ALA A 46 7.80 -9.05 18.52
CA ALA A 46 6.82 -8.20 19.19
C ALA A 46 5.69 -7.76 18.24
N PRO A 47 4.50 -7.45 18.78
CA PRO A 47 3.48 -6.76 18.00
C PRO A 47 4.02 -5.46 17.40
N CYS A 48 3.69 -5.18 16.13
CA CYS A 48 4.11 -3.93 15.52
C CYS A 48 3.09 -2.83 15.86
N PRO A 49 3.52 -1.58 16.12
CA PRO A 49 2.58 -0.48 16.25
C PRO A 49 1.84 -0.25 14.94
N VAL A 50 0.69 0.41 15.01
CA VAL A 50 0.01 0.92 13.82
C VAL A 50 0.67 2.22 13.40
N PHE A 51 1.15 2.29 12.16
CA PHE A 51 1.72 3.50 11.61
C PHE A 51 1.53 3.55 10.10
N LEU A 52 1.67 4.76 9.55
CA LEU A 52 1.67 5.03 8.13
C LEU A 52 3.09 5.35 7.64
N SER A 53 3.54 4.64 6.60
CA SER A 53 4.70 5.02 5.81
C SER A 53 4.24 5.67 4.51
N LEU A 54 4.86 6.80 4.19
CA LEU A 54 4.69 7.53 2.94
C LEU A 54 5.94 7.41 2.07
N ASP A 55 5.76 7.07 0.81
CA ASP A 55 6.80 7.05 -0.21
C ASP A 55 6.27 7.41 -1.60
N ARG A 56 7.17 7.46 -2.58
CA ARG A 56 6.85 7.76 -3.98
C ARG A 56 7.44 6.71 -4.89
N PHE A 57 6.61 6.19 -5.78
CA PHE A 57 7.02 5.38 -6.91
C PHE A 57 7.29 6.27 -8.12
N ALA A 58 8.41 6.05 -8.80
CA ALA A 58 8.69 6.64 -10.10
C ALA A 58 9.36 5.60 -11.01
N ARG A 59 8.83 5.41 -12.22
CA ARG A 59 9.48 4.58 -13.24
C ARG A 59 10.79 5.22 -13.67
N HIS A 60 11.80 4.39 -13.88
CA HIS A 60 13.07 4.85 -14.42
C HIS A 60 12.85 5.32 -15.87
N PRO A 61 13.34 6.50 -16.29
CA PRO A 61 13.08 7.04 -17.63
C PRO A 61 13.50 6.12 -18.79
N GLY A 62 14.51 5.27 -18.57
CA GLY A 62 14.96 4.28 -19.56
C GLY A 62 14.15 2.98 -19.59
N ALA A 63 13.25 2.75 -18.63
CA ALA A 63 12.47 1.53 -18.53
C ALA A 63 11.16 1.69 -19.33
N ARG A 64 11.07 0.99 -20.47
CA ARG A 64 9.85 0.98 -21.29
C ARG A 64 8.76 0.12 -20.68
N ARG A 65 9.16 -1.02 -20.11
CA ARG A 65 8.32 -1.96 -19.38
C ARG A 65 8.89 -2.24 -18.00
N LEU A 66 8.08 -2.84 -17.14
CA LEU A 66 8.49 -3.36 -15.84
C LEU A 66 8.53 -4.89 -15.90
N ASP A 67 9.72 -5.47 -15.82
CA ASP A 67 9.93 -6.89 -15.66
C ASP A 67 9.59 -7.30 -14.22
N LEU A 68 8.59 -8.17 -14.09
CA LEU A 68 8.11 -8.72 -12.83
C LEU A 68 8.85 -10.01 -12.45
N GLU A 69 9.06 -10.20 -11.16
CA GLU A 69 9.55 -11.46 -10.58
C GLU A 69 8.44 -12.52 -10.53
N ALA A 70 8.85 -13.77 -10.29
CA ALA A 70 7.95 -14.92 -10.32
C ALA A 70 6.67 -14.75 -9.46
N ASP A 71 6.81 -14.23 -8.24
CA ASP A 71 5.68 -14.02 -7.32
C ASP A 71 4.72 -12.92 -7.84
N ALA A 72 5.25 -11.83 -8.39
CA ALA A 72 4.43 -10.77 -8.97
C ALA A 72 3.77 -11.21 -10.29
N LEU A 73 4.49 -11.98 -11.12
CA LEU A 73 3.95 -12.62 -12.32
C LEU A 73 2.84 -13.62 -11.99
N GLN A 74 2.94 -14.33 -10.87
CA GLN A 74 1.90 -15.24 -10.42
C GLN A 74 0.60 -14.47 -10.14
N ILE A 75 0.66 -13.35 -9.42
CA ILE A 75 -0.51 -12.48 -9.21
C ILE A 75 -1.07 -11.99 -10.55
N LEU A 76 -0.21 -11.52 -11.45
CA LEU A 76 -0.62 -10.99 -12.76
C LEU A 76 -1.37 -12.03 -13.61
N ARG A 77 -0.96 -13.31 -13.53
CA ARG A 77 -1.46 -14.38 -14.41
C ARG A 77 -2.63 -15.16 -13.82
N GLU A 78 -2.81 -15.11 -12.51
CA GLU A 78 -3.88 -15.86 -11.86
C GLU A 78 -5.23 -15.14 -12.01
N PRO A 79 -6.33 -15.89 -12.23
CA PRO A 79 -7.66 -15.31 -12.17
C PRO A 79 -7.89 -14.71 -10.78
N ASN A 80 -8.26 -13.43 -10.73
CA ASN A 80 -8.72 -12.82 -9.49
C ASN A 80 -10.17 -13.26 -9.18
N ALA A 81 -10.65 -13.06 -7.95
CA ALA A 81 -12.02 -13.36 -7.56
C ALA A 81 -13.08 -12.42 -8.18
N GLY A 82 -12.73 -11.75 -9.29
CA GLY A 82 -13.44 -10.63 -9.91
C GLY A 82 -12.88 -9.28 -9.48
N GLY A 83 -12.53 -8.42 -10.45
CA GLY A 83 -12.06 -7.05 -10.20
C GLY A 83 -11.10 -6.53 -11.27
N ASN A 84 -10.88 -5.22 -11.29
CA ASN A 84 -9.90 -4.55 -12.17
C ASN A 84 -8.75 -3.98 -11.33
N SER A 85 -7.98 -4.83 -10.66
CA SER A 85 -6.86 -4.42 -9.78
C SER A 85 -5.58 -5.25 -9.98
N ILE A 86 -5.54 -6.08 -11.02
CA ILE A 86 -4.46 -7.04 -11.28
C ILE A 86 -3.11 -6.33 -11.39
N VAL A 87 -3.03 -5.21 -12.12
CA VAL A 87 -1.79 -4.44 -12.31
C VAL A 87 -1.31 -3.87 -10.97
N SER A 88 -2.24 -3.31 -10.19
CA SER A 88 -1.91 -2.70 -8.89
C SER A 88 -1.45 -3.72 -7.85
N GLU A 89 -2.01 -4.93 -7.88
CA GLU A 89 -1.63 -6.04 -6.99
C GLU A 89 -0.29 -6.65 -7.39
N ALA A 90 -0.08 -6.89 -8.69
CA ALA A 90 1.19 -7.39 -9.21
C ALA A 90 2.34 -6.42 -8.91
N LEU A 91 2.15 -5.12 -9.14
CA LEU A 91 3.14 -4.10 -8.78
C LEU A 91 3.31 -3.95 -7.28
N SER A 92 2.26 -4.16 -6.48
CA SER A 92 2.39 -4.23 -5.02
C SER A 92 3.32 -5.37 -4.61
N MET A 93 3.15 -6.56 -5.18
CA MET A 93 4.03 -7.68 -4.85
C MET A 93 5.47 -7.46 -5.33
N GLN A 94 5.67 -6.86 -6.51
CA GLN A 94 7.00 -6.44 -6.96
C GLN A 94 7.63 -5.42 -6.00
N TYR A 95 6.86 -4.43 -5.56
CA TYR A 95 7.29 -3.47 -4.54
C TYR A 95 7.70 -4.18 -3.25
N MET A 96 6.90 -5.12 -2.74
CA MET A 96 7.21 -5.86 -1.51
C MET A 96 8.47 -6.72 -1.66
N HIS A 97 8.65 -7.35 -2.83
CA HIS A 97 9.84 -8.14 -3.14
C HIS A 97 11.10 -7.27 -3.11
N GLU A 98 11.12 -6.18 -3.88
CA GLU A 98 12.30 -5.34 -4.05
C GLU A 98 12.63 -4.55 -2.76
N LEU A 99 11.62 -4.00 -2.07
CA LEU A 99 11.85 -3.15 -0.91
C LEU A 99 11.97 -3.92 0.40
N LEU A 100 11.16 -4.97 0.58
CA LEU A 100 11.09 -5.71 1.85
C LEU A 100 11.73 -7.10 1.75
N GLY A 101 12.11 -7.56 0.56
CA GLY A 101 12.61 -8.93 0.35
C GLY A 101 11.51 -9.98 0.53
N ALA A 102 10.26 -9.63 0.20
CA ALA A 102 9.13 -10.54 0.31
C ALA A 102 9.23 -11.68 -0.72
N PHE A 103 8.80 -12.87 -0.32
CA PHE A 103 8.82 -14.09 -1.14
C PHE A 103 7.64 -15.02 -0.80
N ASP A 104 7.46 -16.11 -1.56
CA ASP A 104 6.50 -17.18 -1.27
C ASP A 104 5.05 -16.66 -1.23
N VAL A 105 4.60 -16.15 -2.37
CA VAL A 105 3.28 -15.55 -2.52
C VAL A 105 2.16 -16.59 -2.50
N VAL A 106 1.07 -16.27 -1.81
CA VAL A 106 -0.20 -16.99 -1.88
C VAL A 106 -1.29 -15.99 -2.26
N THR A 107 -1.77 -16.09 -3.50
CA THR A 107 -2.80 -15.22 -4.08
C THR A 107 -4.17 -15.39 -3.40
N GLU A 108 -5.03 -14.37 -3.48
CA GLU A 108 -6.38 -14.36 -2.89
C GLU A 108 -7.15 -15.68 -3.08
N MET A 109 -7.15 -16.22 -4.31
CA MET A 109 -7.90 -17.43 -4.65
C MET A 109 -7.33 -18.72 -4.04
N ARG A 110 -6.05 -18.70 -3.63
CA ARG A 110 -5.37 -19.81 -2.98
C ARG A 110 -5.42 -19.73 -1.47
N ILE A 111 -5.73 -18.57 -0.90
CA ILE A 111 -5.93 -18.41 0.55
C ILE A 111 -7.22 -19.15 0.95
N LYS A 112 -7.10 -20.00 1.97
CA LYS A 112 -8.20 -20.79 2.49
C LYS A 112 -8.79 -20.11 3.71
N TYR A 113 -9.98 -19.56 3.53
CA TYR A 113 -10.82 -19.04 4.59
C TYR A 113 -11.80 -20.11 5.08
N TRP A 114 -12.28 -19.98 6.32
CA TRP A 114 -13.27 -20.91 6.87
C TRP A 114 -14.64 -20.86 6.16
N SER A 115 -14.93 -19.76 5.46
CA SER A 115 -16.17 -19.54 4.69
C SER A 115 -15.85 -18.80 3.39
N GLU A 116 -16.58 -19.12 2.32
CA GLU A 116 -16.40 -18.49 1.00
C GLU A 116 -16.72 -16.99 0.99
N ASN A 117 -17.66 -16.57 1.85
CA ASN A 117 -18.12 -15.18 1.96
C ASN A 117 -17.28 -14.33 2.94
N TRP A 118 -16.15 -14.85 3.41
CA TRP A 118 -15.29 -14.13 4.34
C TRP A 118 -14.60 -12.93 3.70
N LYS A 119 -14.21 -11.93 4.50
CA LYS A 119 -13.36 -10.84 4.00
C LYS A 119 -11.98 -11.40 3.64
N LYS A 120 -11.51 -11.07 2.45
CA LYS A 120 -10.25 -11.57 1.90
C LYS A 120 -9.19 -10.48 1.85
N VAL A 121 -7.94 -10.91 1.82
CA VAL A 121 -6.78 -10.08 1.49
C VAL A 121 -6.31 -10.47 0.09
N ASP A 122 -5.64 -9.55 -0.59
CA ASP A 122 -5.28 -9.71 -1.99
C ASP A 122 -4.17 -10.78 -2.15
N TYR A 123 -3.23 -10.85 -1.21
CA TYR A 123 -2.28 -11.95 -1.12
C TYR A 123 -1.64 -12.10 0.27
N LEU A 124 -1.02 -13.25 0.51
CA LEU A 124 -0.04 -13.43 1.58
C LEU A 124 1.37 -13.51 0.99
N CYS A 125 2.37 -13.08 1.73
CA CYS A 125 3.78 -13.29 1.41
C CYS A 125 4.59 -13.49 2.71
N SER A 126 5.80 -14.00 2.57
CA SER A 126 6.74 -14.22 3.67
C SER A 126 7.84 -13.17 3.64
N LEU A 127 8.21 -12.61 4.79
CA LEU A 127 9.39 -11.73 4.94
C LEU A 127 10.59 -12.45 5.55
N ALA A 128 10.34 -13.62 6.14
CA ALA A 128 11.29 -14.57 6.70
C ALA A 128 10.57 -15.94 6.77
N PRO A 129 11.29 -17.07 6.96
CA PRO A 129 10.68 -18.41 6.97
C PRO A 129 9.43 -18.56 7.85
N ASP A 130 9.44 -17.95 9.05
CA ASP A 130 8.32 -18.01 10.00
C ASP A 130 7.55 -16.68 10.12
N CYS A 131 7.69 -15.79 9.13
CA CYS A 131 7.08 -14.45 9.14
C CYS A 131 6.14 -14.27 7.94
N ARG A 132 4.94 -14.85 8.05
CA ARG A 132 3.84 -14.67 7.10
C ARG A 132 3.12 -13.35 7.36
N ILE A 133 2.93 -12.57 6.30
CA ILE A 133 2.25 -11.27 6.31
C ILE A 133 1.09 -11.32 5.32
N ALA A 134 -0.04 -10.74 5.69
CA ALA A 134 -1.12 -10.46 4.75
C ALA A 134 -0.97 -9.08 4.13
N VAL A 135 -1.23 -8.97 2.84
CA VAL A 135 -1.24 -7.69 2.14
C VAL A 135 -2.61 -7.48 1.53
N SER A 136 -3.21 -6.32 1.84
CA SER A 136 -4.29 -5.80 1.01
C SER A 136 -3.83 -4.59 0.23
N VAL A 137 -4.21 -4.54 -1.04
CA VAL A 137 -3.89 -3.50 -2.00
C VAL A 137 -5.14 -2.68 -2.26
N THR A 138 -4.97 -1.37 -2.39
CA THR A 138 -6.04 -0.49 -2.80
C THR A 138 -5.50 0.70 -3.54
N ARG A 139 -6.37 1.32 -4.35
CA ARG A 139 -6.08 2.55 -5.08
C ARG A 139 -6.87 3.68 -4.44
N ALA A 140 -6.17 4.71 -4.00
CA ALA A 140 -6.75 5.98 -3.58
C ALA A 140 -6.69 6.94 -4.80
N MET A 141 -7.84 7.06 -5.46
CA MET A 141 -8.03 7.84 -6.68
C MET A 141 -9.47 8.31 -6.78
N LYS A 142 -9.71 9.35 -7.58
CA LYS A 142 -11.05 9.82 -7.92
C LYS A 142 -11.14 9.99 -9.44
N PHE A 143 -12.22 9.47 -10.02
CA PHE A 143 -12.51 9.60 -11.45
C PHE A 143 -13.79 10.42 -11.65
N PRO A 144 -13.87 11.30 -12.67
CA PRO A 144 -12.84 11.61 -13.66
C PRO A 144 -11.75 12.56 -13.15
N ASP A 145 -12.00 13.28 -12.07
CA ASP A 145 -11.12 14.33 -11.56
C ASP A 145 -10.52 13.94 -10.19
N PRO A 146 -9.19 13.72 -10.09
CA PRO A 146 -8.51 13.47 -8.83
C PRO A 146 -8.65 14.60 -7.80
N ALA A 147 -8.87 15.84 -8.25
CA ALA A 147 -9.04 17.00 -7.38
C ALA A 147 -10.39 16.98 -6.63
N ALA A 148 -11.36 16.18 -7.08
CA ALA A 148 -12.63 15.96 -6.39
C ALA A 148 -12.53 14.96 -5.21
N TRP A 149 -11.33 14.46 -4.89
CA TRP A 149 -11.10 13.64 -3.71
C TRP A 149 -11.30 14.44 -2.42
N THR A 150 -12.02 13.85 -1.47
CA THR A 150 -12.32 14.47 -0.17
C THR A 150 -11.74 13.69 1.01
N ALA A 151 -11.63 14.34 2.17
CA ALA A 151 -11.28 13.64 3.41
C ALA A 151 -12.30 12.53 3.75
N SER A 152 -13.57 12.70 3.38
CA SER A 152 -14.60 11.66 3.56
C SER A 152 -14.33 10.43 2.69
N ASP A 153 -13.84 10.61 1.47
CA ASP A 153 -13.40 9.50 0.61
C ASP A 153 -12.24 8.73 1.27
N ALA A 154 -11.26 9.44 1.83
CA ALA A 154 -10.15 8.84 2.58
C ALA A 154 -10.64 8.04 3.80
N MET A 155 -11.52 8.62 4.62
CA MET A 155 -12.10 7.93 5.77
C MET A 155 -12.88 6.69 5.34
N HIS A 156 -13.72 6.79 4.32
CA HIS A 156 -14.51 5.65 3.83
C HIS A 156 -13.61 4.53 3.31
N LEU A 157 -12.59 4.88 2.51
CA LEU A 157 -11.63 3.92 1.97
C LEU A 157 -10.90 3.18 3.09
N LEU A 158 -10.32 3.93 4.05
CA LEU A 158 -9.58 3.35 5.16
C LEU A 158 -10.47 2.50 6.06
N LYS A 159 -11.67 2.97 6.43
CA LYS A 159 -12.62 2.19 7.25
C LYS A 159 -12.93 0.85 6.61
N LYS A 160 -13.28 0.86 5.32
CA LYS A 160 -13.60 -0.35 4.57
C LYS A 160 -12.42 -1.32 4.54
N LYS A 161 -11.22 -0.84 4.19
CA LYS A 161 -10.04 -1.69 3.98
C LYS A 161 -9.44 -2.21 5.28
N LEU A 162 -9.31 -1.36 6.30
CA LEU A 162 -8.78 -1.75 7.61
C LEU A 162 -9.72 -2.72 8.34
N PHE A 163 -11.04 -2.48 8.29
CA PHE A 163 -12.01 -3.45 8.81
C PHE A 163 -11.90 -4.80 8.11
N GLY A 164 -11.75 -4.79 6.78
CA GLY A 164 -11.52 -6.00 5.98
C GLY A 164 -10.31 -6.81 6.45
N LEU A 165 -9.17 -6.15 6.70
CA LEU A 165 -7.94 -6.80 7.21
C LEU A 165 -8.15 -7.46 8.57
N VAL A 166 -8.81 -6.76 9.50
CA VAL A 166 -9.10 -7.30 10.85
C VAL A 166 -9.97 -8.54 10.76
N VAL A 167 -11.03 -8.50 9.95
CA VAL A 167 -11.93 -9.65 9.76
C VAL A 167 -11.19 -10.80 9.05
N ALA A 168 -10.43 -10.52 7.99
CA ALA A 168 -9.72 -11.52 7.22
C ALA A 168 -8.79 -12.37 8.11
N ARG A 169 -8.07 -11.74 9.04
CA ARG A 169 -7.13 -12.42 9.95
C ARG A 169 -7.80 -13.52 10.78
N ALA A 170 -9.05 -13.32 11.19
CA ALA A 170 -9.80 -14.30 11.98
C ALA A 170 -10.27 -15.51 11.14
N GLY A 171 -10.39 -15.37 9.82
CA GLY A 171 -10.95 -16.42 8.97
C GLY A 171 -9.94 -17.31 8.25
N VAL A 172 -8.66 -16.94 8.21
CA VAL A 172 -7.64 -17.74 7.53
C VAL A 172 -7.34 -19.02 8.30
N CYS A 173 -7.26 -20.13 7.57
CA CYS A 173 -7.01 -21.45 8.12
C CYS A 173 -5.63 -21.53 8.81
N LYS A 174 -5.48 -22.51 9.71
CA LYS A 174 -4.28 -22.64 10.57
C LYS A 174 -2.97 -22.70 9.78
N ALA A 175 -2.96 -23.35 8.61
CA ALA A 175 -1.76 -23.54 7.79
C ALA A 175 -1.25 -22.25 7.12
N GLN A 176 -2.11 -21.24 6.94
CA GLN A 176 -1.79 -19.98 6.27
C GLN A 176 -1.90 -18.78 7.23
N ARG A 177 -1.91 -19.03 8.54
CA ARG A 177 -2.06 -17.98 9.56
C ARG A 177 -0.95 -16.94 9.46
N TYR A 178 -1.34 -15.72 9.74
CA TYR A 178 -0.47 -14.56 9.85
C TYR A 178 -0.92 -13.71 11.05
N THR A 179 -0.01 -12.90 11.57
CA THR A 179 -0.29 -12.00 12.70
C THR A 179 -0.40 -10.55 12.24
N LYS A 180 0.53 -10.15 11.36
CA LYS A 180 0.69 -8.77 10.90
C LYS A 180 0.19 -8.61 9.47
N SER A 181 -0.29 -7.40 9.16
CA SER A 181 -0.82 -7.05 7.84
C SER A 181 -0.24 -5.75 7.32
N ILE A 182 -0.16 -5.64 5.99
CA ILE A 182 0.09 -4.38 5.28
C ILE A 182 -1.18 -3.97 4.53
N LEU A 183 -1.58 -2.71 4.66
CA LEU A 183 -2.47 -2.06 3.70
C LEU A 183 -1.61 -1.19 2.77
N HIS A 184 -1.39 -1.66 1.54
CA HIS A 184 -0.68 -0.91 0.52
C HIS A 184 -1.66 -0.08 -0.31
N ILE A 185 -1.44 1.23 -0.32
CA ILE A 185 -2.33 2.24 -0.88
C ILE A 185 -1.58 2.97 -1.99
N TRP A 186 -1.94 2.67 -3.24
CA TRP A 186 -1.49 3.47 -4.37
C TRP A 186 -2.25 4.79 -4.38
N CYS A 187 -1.56 5.91 -4.22
CA CYS A 187 -2.13 7.25 -4.20
C CYS A 187 -1.89 7.94 -5.55
N GLN A 188 -2.96 8.36 -6.22
CA GLN A 188 -2.86 9.01 -7.53
C GLN A 188 -2.19 10.38 -7.48
N THR A 189 -2.28 11.07 -6.36
CA THR A 189 -1.66 12.39 -6.16
C THR A 189 -1.10 12.53 -4.76
N ASP A 190 -0.19 13.50 -4.60
CA ASP A 190 0.31 13.92 -3.29
C ASP A 190 -0.81 14.39 -2.35
N ALA A 191 -1.82 15.10 -2.87
CA ALA A 191 -2.95 15.58 -2.08
C ALA A 191 -3.79 14.42 -1.52
N ILE A 192 -3.97 13.35 -2.31
CA ILE A 192 -4.67 12.14 -1.85
C ILE A 192 -3.87 11.44 -0.75
N ALA A 193 -2.55 11.28 -0.93
CA ALA A 193 -1.70 10.68 0.09
C ALA A 193 -1.69 11.49 1.40
N ALA A 194 -1.63 12.82 1.30
CA ALA A 194 -1.75 13.71 2.44
C ALA A 194 -3.12 13.58 3.13
N SER A 195 -4.20 13.45 2.37
CA SER A 195 -5.55 13.21 2.91
C SER A 195 -5.68 11.86 3.63
N ILE A 196 -5.00 10.81 3.17
CA ILE A 196 -4.93 9.52 3.87
C ILE A 196 -4.16 9.70 5.19
N ALA A 197 -3.01 10.38 5.13
CA ALA A 197 -2.18 10.64 6.30
C ALA A 197 -2.88 11.51 7.36
N SER A 198 -3.79 12.41 6.97
CA SER A 198 -4.49 13.26 7.92
C SER A 198 -5.61 12.56 8.68
N VAL A 199 -6.08 11.39 8.23
CA VAL A 199 -7.26 10.71 8.83
C VAL A 199 -6.99 9.29 9.34
N TYR A 200 -5.81 8.71 9.08
CA TYR A 200 -5.57 7.30 9.40
C TYR A 200 -5.64 7.01 10.90
N GLU A 201 -5.11 7.89 11.77
CA GLU A 201 -5.10 7.70 13.23
C GLU A 201 -6.52 7.69 13.80
N ASP A 202 -7.39 8.60 13.34
CA ASP A 202 -8.79 8.65 13.73
C ASP A 202 -9.52 7.36 13.33
N VAL A 203 -9.30 6.89 12.10
CA VAL A 203 -9.93 5.66 11.61
C VAL A 203 -9.43 4.42 12.37
N VAL A 204 -8.13 4.33 12.63
CA VAL A 204 -7.51 3.24 13.39
C VAL A 204 -8.06 3.21 14.82
N THR A 205 -8.19 4.38 15.45
CA THR A 205 -8.77 4.55 16.78
C THR A 205 -10.25 4.16 16.80
N GLU A 206 -11.03 4.63 15.83
CA GLU A 206 -12.47 4.30 15.70
C GLU A 206 -12.70 2.79 15.54
N LEU A 207 -11.85 2.11 14.78
CA LEU A 207 -11.92 0.66 14.57
C LEU A 207 -11.30 -0.16 15.72
N GLY A 208 -10.70 0.49 16.72
CA GLY A 208 -10.04 -0.18 17.85
C GLY A 208 -8.80 -1.00 17.44
N ILE A 209 -8.10 -0.60 16.37
CA ILE A 209 -6.90 -1.29 15.88
C ILE A 209 -5.70 -0.74 16.63
N THR A 210 -5.10 -1.53 17.52
CA THR A 210 -3.99 -1.06 18.37
C THR A 210 -2.60 -1.49 17.87
N GLU A 211 -2.53 -2.54 17.05
CA GLU A 211 -1.28 -3.15 16.63
C GLU A 211 -1.43 -4.02 15.37
N ASN A 212 -0.29 -4.47 14.84
CA ASN A 212 -0.15 -5.49 13.81
C ASN A 212 -0.70 -5.09 12.42
N VAL A 213 -0.87 -3.79 12.17
CA VAL A 213 -1.25 -3.25 10.86
C VAL A 213 -0.30 -2.13 10.48
N VAL A 214 0.34 -2.24 9.33
CA VAL A 214 1.15 -1.18 8.74
C VAL A 214 0.45 -0.65 7.51
N LEU A 215 0.31 0.67 7.40
CA LEU A 215 -0.16 1.31 6.18
C LEU A 215 1.04 1.79 5.38
N VAL A 216 1.05 1.53 4.08
CA VAL A 216 2.04 2.06 3.14
C VAL A 216 1.27 2.83 2.08
N ALA A 217 1.42 4.16 2.06
CA ALA A 217 0.81 5.01 1.06
C ALA A 217 1.88 5.50 0.08
N THR A 218 1.77 5.02 -1.16
CA THR A 218 2.77 5.22 -2.21
C THR A 218 2.19 6.13 -3.29
N VAL A 219 2.78 7.31 -3.46
CA VAL A 219 2.38 8.23 -4.53
C VAL A 219 2.92 7.72 -5.87
N ALA A 220 2.05 7.51 -6.86
CA ALA A 220 2.42 7.03 -8.19
C ALA A 220 1.84 7.93 -9.31
N ALA A 221 2.01 9.24 -9.16
CA ALA A 221 1.31 10.25 -9.97
C ALA A 221 1.53 10.16 -11.49
N THR A 222 2.64 9.55 -11.94
CA THR A 222 2.98 9.43 -13.37
C THR A 222 2.60 8.09 -13.98
N GLU A 223 2.10 7.14 -13.19
CA GLU A 223 1.85 5.76 -13.63
C GLU A 223 0.36 5.44 -13.58
N SER A 224 -0.34 5.90 -14.62
CA SER A 224 -1.80 5.72 -14.77
C SER A 224 -2.22 4.25 -14.82
N CYS A 225 -1.36 3.35 -15.31
CA CYS A 225 -1.66 1.92 -15.42
C CYS A 225 -2.03 1.28 -14.07
N ILE A 226 -1.45 1.75 -12.96
CA ILE A 226 -1.81 1.31 -11.61
C ILE A 226 -3.28 1.63 -11.32
N PHE A 227 -3.75 2.81 -11.74
CA PHE A 227 -5.07 3.36 -11.44
C PHE A 227 -6.17 2.83 -12.36
N PHE A 228 -5.83 2.53 -13.62
CA PHE A 228 -6.78 2.10 -14.64
C PHE A 228 -6.64 0.64 -15.06
N ASP A 229 -5.76 -0.12 -14.41
CA ASP A 229 -5.55 -1.55 -14.63
C ASP A 229 -5.09 -1.88 -16.07
N ASP A 230 -4.14 -1.09 -16.57
CA ASP A 230 -3.57 -1.25 -17.92
C ASP A 230 -2.31 -2.15 -17.87
N PRO A 231 -2.37 -3.40 -18.38
CA PRO A 231 -1.26 -4.34 -18.31
C PRO A 231 -0.13 -4.06 -19.29
N SER A 232 -0.29 -3.10 -20.22
CA SER A 232 0.73 -2.77 -21.23
C SER A 232 2.06 -2.32 -20.63
N ILE A 233 2.09 -1.93 -19.36
CA ILE A 233 3.34 -1.64 -18.64
C ILE A 233 4.25 -2.87 -18.49
N PHE A 234 3.74 -4.09 -18.68
CA PHE A 234 4.51 -5.34 -18.59
C PHE A 234 4.89 -5.94 -19.95
N GLU A 235 4.38 -5.38 -21.06
CA GLU A 235 4.56 -5.90 -22.41
C GLU A 235 5.80 -5.31 -23.12
#